data_AF-A0A952BPU7-F1
#
_entry.id   AF-A0A952BPU7-F1
#
_cell.length_a   1.000
_cell.length_b   1.000
_cell.length_c   1.000
_cell.angle_alpha   90.00
_cell.angle_beta   90.00
_cell.angle_gamma   90.00
#
_symmetry.space_group_name_H-M   'P 1'
#
loop_
_entity.id
_entity.type
_entity.pdbx_description
1 polymer ?
#
loop_
_entity_poly.entity_id
_entity_poly.type
_entity_poly.pdbx_seq_one_letter_code
_entity_poly.pdbx_strand_id
1 'polypeptide(L)'
;MSQSAGYCSGQGPALPGKGFVLFVAILLVVMVLSAGTVTAQSIGNVVGTVMSAAEKPNDISPAVLVGESDVPRMPKEITSSDDAPMVLIPAAEFVMGSPDGKGEKDEHPQHRVRIAAFYMDKYEVTVARYHQFLEATGHVRPDYWPREELKKYHERPVIGVDWNGARAYCEWAEKRLPTEAEWEYAARGKDGRRYP
;
A
#
# COMPACT_ATOMS: atom_id res chain seq x y z
N MET A 1 -8.20 22.37 7.27
CA MET A 1 -9.10 21.22 6.99
C MET A 1 -9.19 20.34 8.22
N SER A 2 -10.37 20.22 8.82
CA SER A 2 -10.60 19.33 9.97
C SER A 2 -10.54 17.89 9.46
N GLN A 3 -9.43 17.21 9.73
CA GLN A 3 -9.22 15.83 9.33
C GLN A 3 -10.08 14.94 10.22
N SER A 4 -11.34 14.72 9.83
CA SER A 4 -12.07 13.54 10.27
C SER A 4 -11.26 12.30 9.88
N ALA A 5 -11.40 11.19 10.59
CA ALA A 5 -10.83 9.89 10.23
C ALA A 5 -11.49 9.31 8.97
N GLY A 6 -11.71 10.13 7.94
CA GLY A 6 -12.54 9.84 6.80
C GLY A 6 -12.04 8.61 6.07
N TYR A 7 -10.79 8.58 5.63
CA TYR A 7 -10.33 7.49 4.76
C TYR A 7 -8.97 6.99 5.21
N CYS A 8 -8.80 5.67 5.19
CA CYS A 8 -7.49 5.06 5.21
C CYS A 8 -7.11 4.61 3.79
N SER A 9 -5.81 4.58 3.54
CA SER A 9 -5.17 4.14 2.31
C SER A 9 -4.18 3.01 2.61
N GLY A 10 -4.08 2.04 1.72
CA GLY A 10 -3.16 0.92 1.81
C GLY A 10 -2.09 1.04 0.72
N GLN A 11 -0.89 0.53 0.98
CA GLN A 11 0.09 0.36 -0.10
C GLN A 11 -0.47 -0.65 -1.11
N GLY A 12 -0.30 -0.38 -2.41
CA GLY A 12 -0.30 -1.46 -3.41
C GLY A 12 0.77 -2.50 -3.05
N PRO A 13 0.76 -3.71 -3.64
CA PRO A 13 1.70 -4.77 -3.23
C PRO A 13 3.11 -4.20 -3.21
N ALA A 14 3.67 -4.11 -2.00
CA ALA A 14 5.06 -3.73 -1.82
C ALA A 14 5.88 -4.78 -2.58
N LEU A 15 6.70 -4.35 -3.53
CA LEU A 15 7.82 -5.17 -3.99
C LEU A 15 8.54 -5.68 -2.74
N PRO A 16 8.82 -7.00 -2.62
CA PRO A 16 9.19 -7.61 -1.35
C PRO A 16 10.33 -6.84 -0.70
N GLY A 17 9.98 -6.13 0.37
CA GLY A 17 10.92 -5.32 1.12
C GLY A 17 11.96 -6.20 1.79
N LYS A 18 13.15 -5.64 2.05
CA LYS A 18 14.34 -6.33 2.60
C LYS A 18 14.08 -7.16 3.88
N GLY A 19 12.98 -6.92 4.60
CA GLY A 19 12.54 -7.71 5.75
C GLY A 19 12.06 -9.14 5.42
N PHE A 20 11.48 -9.36 4.22
CA PHE A 20 11.04 -10.68 3.78
C PHE A 20 12.23 -11.62 3.49
N VAL A 21 13.32 -11.07 2.95
CA VAL A 21 14.58 -11.80 2.71
C VAL A 21 15.23 -12.24 4.03
N LEU A 22 15.14 -11.42 5.08
CA LEU A 22 15.71 -11.73 6.39
C LEU A 22 14.93 -12.85 7.11
N PHE A 23 13.60 -12.87 7.00
CA PHE A 23 12.75 -13.91 7.58
C PHE A 23 12.92 -15.28 6.90
N VAL A 24 13.08 -15.31 5.57
CA VAL A 24 13.37 -16.55 4.83
C VAL A 24 14.78 -17.07 5.12
N ALA A 25 15.78 -16.19 5.31
CA ALA A 25 17.13 -16.59 5.69
C ALA A 25 17.18 -17.19 7.11
N ILE A 26 16.44 -16.64 8.07
CA ILE A 26 16.39 -17.18 9.45
C ILE A 26 15.70 -18.55 9.47
N LEU A 27 14.61 -18.75 8.71
CA LEU A 27 13.95 -20.05 8.59
C LEU A 27 14.83 -21.11 7.91
N LEU A 28 15.64 -20.73 6.90
CA LEU A 28 16.59 -21.64 6.25
C LEU A 28 17.79 -22.00 7.14
N VAL A 29 18.30 -21.07 7.96
CA VAL A 29 19.41 -21.35 8.90
C VAL A 29 18.96 -22.30 10.03
N VAL A 30 17.69 -22.22 10.47
CA VAL A 30 17.14 -23.15 11.46
C VAL A 30 16.95 -24.57 10.88
N MET A 31 16.68 -24.71 9.58
CA MET A 31 16.57 -26.03 8.93
C MET A 31 17.92 -26.73 8.67
N VAL A 32 19.04 -26.00 8.58
CA VAL A 32 20.38 -26.60 8.36
C VAL A 32 20.98 -27.19 9.65
N LEU A 33 20.45 -26.83 10.84
CA LEU A 33 20.98 -27.31 12.12
C LEU A 33 20.41 -28.68 12.59
N SER A 34 19.51 -29.32 11.83
CA SER A 34 18.94 -30.63 12.17
C SER A 34 19.30 -31.78 11.22
N ALA A 35 20.12 -31.54 10.19
CA ALA A 35 20.62 -32.60 9.32
C ALA A 35 21.95 -33.15 9.84
N GLY A 36 21.86 -34.30 10.51
CA GLY A 36 22.98 -35.11 10.96
C GLY A 36 23.96 -35.48 9.84
N THR A 37 25.19 -35.73 10.25
CA THR A 37 26.37 -36.08 9.46
C THR A 37 26.11 -37.16 8.41
N VAL A 38 26.23 -36.81 7.13
CA VAL A 38 26.39 -37.78 6.04
C VAL A 38 27.89 -38.01 5.82
N THR A 39 28.33 -39.24 6.03
CA THR A 39 29.71 -39.68 5.81
C THR A 39 30.06 -39.62 4.33
N ALA A 40 31.22 -39.06 4.03
CA ALA A 40 31.79 -38.98 2.69
C ALA A 40 32.22 -40.36 2.19
N GLN A 41 31.85 -40.71 0.96
CA GLN A 41 32.46 -41.80 0.21
C GLN A 41 32.96 -41.31 -1.15
N SER A 42 34.25 -41.51 -1.33
CA SER A 42 35.09 -41.21 -2.49
C SER A 42 34.66 -41.99 -3.74
N ILE A 43 34.60 -41.31 -4.89
CA ILE A 43 34.98 -41.89 -6.20
C ILE A 43 35.26 -40.79 -7.24
N GLY A 44 36.46 -40.83 -7.81
CA GLY A 44 36.68 -40.76 -9.26
C GLY A 44 36.92 -39.39 -9.91
N ASN A 45 38.19 -39.02 -10.06
CA ASN A 45 38.66 -38.01 -11.02
C ASN A 45 38.38 -38.43 -12.47
N VAL A 46 37.85 -37.54 -13.30
CA VAL A 46 38.08 -37.55 -14.75
C VAL A 46 38.68 -36.21 -15.16
N VAL A 47 39.94 -36.28 -15.55
CA VAL A 47 40.70 -35.22 -16.21
C VAL A 47 40.13 -35.03 -17.61
N GLY A 48 39.73 -33.80 -17.92
CA GLY A 48 39.29 -33.38 -19.25
C GLY A 48 39.70 -31.95 -19.52
N THR A 49 40.99 -31.76 -19.81
CA THR A 49 41.53 -30.54 -20.40
C THR A 49 41.01 -30.40 -21.82
N VAL A 50 40.27 -29.32 -22.10
CA VAL A 50 40.33 -28.67 -23.42
C VAL A 50 40.59 -27.19 -23.22
N MET A 51 41.70 -26.76 -23.81
CA MET A 51 42.13 -25.38 -23.87
C MET A 51 41.30 -24.59 -24.88
N SER A 52 40.96 -23.37 -24.47
CA SER A 52 41.09 -22.12 -25.23
C SER A 52 40.77 -22.16 -26.73
N ALA A 53 39.61 -21.60 -27.06
CA ALA A 53 39.48 -20.71 -28.20
C ALA A 53 38.72 -19.47 -27.72
N ALA A 54 39.40 -18.32 -27.73
CA ALA A 54 38.80 -17.02 -27.48
C ALA A 54 37.94 -16.64 -28.68
N GLU A 55 36.62 -16.54 -28.51
CA GLU A 55 35.74 -15.93 -29.49
C GLU A 55 35.51 -14.45 -29.13
N LYS A 56 35.84 -13.58 -30.07
CA LYS A 56 35.84 -12.12 -29.94
C LYS A 56 34.42 -11.53 -30.04
N PRO A 57 34.24 -10.28 -29.57
CA PRO A 57 32.96 -9.73 -29.12
C PRO A 57 32.12 -9.10 -30.23
N ASN A 58 30.87 -8.82 -29.85
CA ASN A 58 29.82 -8.06 -30.52
C ASN A 58 29.01 -8.82 -31.57
N ASP A 59 27.82 -9.27 -31.16
CA ASP A 59 26.63 -8.89 -31.92
C ASP A 59 25.49 -8.50 -30.97
N ILE A 60 24.95 -7.30 -31.19
CA ILE A 60 23.85 -6.71 -30.45
C ILE A 60 22.57 -7.10 -31.19
N SER A 61 21.68 -7.85 -30.55
CA SER A 61 20.25 -7.82 -30.89
C SER A 61 19.40 -8.61 -29.89
N PRO A 62 18.11 -8.31 -29.79
CA PRO A 62 17.50 -6.99 -29.62
C PRO A 62 16.78 -6.97 -28.26
N ALA A 63 16.17 -5.83 -27.92
CA ALA A 63 15.29 -5.72 -26.77
C ALA A 63 14.36 -6.93 -26.66
N VAL A 64 14.42 -7.64 -25.53
CA VAL A 64 13.40 -8.59 -25.11
C VAL A 64 12.09 -7.82 -25.08
N LEU A 65 11.21 -8.08 -26.04
CA LEU A 65 9.82 -7.66 -25.99
C LEU A 65 9.15 -8.49 -24.90
N VAL A 66 9.31 -8.07 -23.64
CA VAL A 66 8.47 -8.58 -22.56
C VAL A 66 7.06 -8.13 -22.90
N GLY A 67 6.20 -9.08 -23.22
CA GLY A 67 4.79 -8.80 -23.46
C GLY A 67 4.17 -8.15 -22.21
N GLU A 68 3.38 -7.11 -22.42
CA GLU A 68 2.57 -6.40 -21.42
C GLU A 68 1.64 -7.34 -20.60
N SER A 69 1.54 -8.63 -20.98
CA SER A 69 0.61 -9.62 -20.42
C SER A 69 1.00 -10.21 -19.07
N ASP A 70 2.25 -10.05 -18.61
CA ASP A 70 2.76 -10.74 -17.41
C ASP A 70 2.85 -9.85 -16.16
N VAL A 71 2.34 -8.61 -16.22
CA VAL A 71 2.26 -7.74 -15.03
C VAL A 71 1.04 -8.17 -14.19
N PRO A 72 1.21 -8.52 -12.90
CA PRO A 72 0.09 -8.84 -12.02
C PRO A 72 -0.92 -7.69 -12.00
N ARG A 73 -2.10 -7.91 -12.59
CA ARG A 73 -3.17 -6.92 -12.60
C ARG A 73 -3.75 -6.82 -11.19
N MET A 74 -3.48 -5.72 -10.52
CA MET A 74 -4.06 -5.44 -9.21
C MET A 74 -5.60 -5.46 -9.28
N PRO A 75 -6.29 -6.12 -8.32
CA PRO A 75 -7.75 -6.17 -8.31
C PRO A 75 -8.35 -4.77 -8.10
N LYS A 76 -9.49 -4.50 -8.75
CA LYS A 76 -10.15 -3.19 -8.71
C LYS A 76 -10.65 -2.83 -7.31
N GLU A 77 -11.14 -3.81 -6.55
CA GLU A 77 -11.58 -3.66 -5.17
C GLU A 77 -10.98 -4.79 -4.34
N ILE A 78 -10.67 -4.49 -3.08
CA ILE A 78 -10.24 -5.46 -2.06
C ILE A 78 -11.03 -5.24 -0.77
N THR A 79 -11.01 -6.23 0.11
CA THR A 79 -11.46 -6.09 1.50
C THR A 79 -10.24 -6.01 2.40
N SER A 80 -10.14 -4.99 3.23
CA SER A 80 -9.06 -4.83 4.21
C SER A 80 -9.30 -5.59 5.51
N SER A 81 -8.33 -5.55 6.43
CA SER A 81 -8.37 -6.27 7.72
C SER A 81 -9.46 -5.80 8.69
N ASP A 82 -10.01 -4.59 8.49
CA ASP A 82 -11.17 -4.02 9.20
C ASP A 82 -12.50 -4.23 8.44
N ASP A 83 -12.56 -5.18 7.51
CA ASP A 83 -13.71 -5.48 6.66
C ASP A 83 -14.21 -4.27 5.83
N ALA A 84 -13.34 -3.30 5.56
CA ALA A 84 -13.67 -2.17 4.70
C ALA A 84 -13.43 -2.51 3.21
N PRO A 85 -14.36 -2.16 2.31
CA PRO A 85 -14.08 -2.20 0.88
C PRO A 85 -13.12 -1.05 0.52
N MET A 86 -12.01 -1.39 -0.14
CA MET A 86 -11.07 -0.43 -0.70
C MET A 86 -11.04 -0.53 -2.22
N VAL A 87 -10.84 0.60 -2.89
CA VAL A 87 -10.77 0.69 -4.36
C VAL A 87 -9.33 0.98 -4.78
N LEU A 88 -8.89 0.34 -5.86
CA LEU A 88 -7.62 0.65 -6.51
C LEU A 88 -7.70 2.02 -7.17
N ILE A 89 -6.87 2.94 -6.68
CA ILE A 89 -6.59 4.22 -7.33
C ILE A 89 -5.35 4.02 -8.21
N PRO A 90 -5.47 4.13 -9.54
CA PRO A 90 -4.38 3.79 -10.46
C PRO A 90 -3.26 4.83 -10.41
N ALA A 91 -2.03 4.43 -10.75
CA ALA A 91 -0.93 5.37 -10.88
C ALA A 91 -1.24 6.47 -11.92
N ALA A 92 -0.80 7.69 -11.64
CA ALA A 92 -1.08 8.83 -12.49
C ALA A 92 -0.08 9.97 -12.30
N GLU A 93 0.03 10.81 -13.33
CA GLU A 93 0.38 12.20 -13.16
C GLU A 93 -0.92 13.01 -13.27
N PHE A 94 -1.15 13.94 -12.34
CA PHE A 94 -2.32 14.81 -12.34
C PHE A 94 -1.95 16.23 -11.94
N VAL A 95 -2.83 17.17 -12.24
CA VAL A 95 -2.70 18.55 -11.82
C VAL A 95 -3.34 18.69 -10.44
N MET A 96 -2.61 19.19 -9.44
CA MET A 96 -3.06 19.43 -8.07
C MET A 96 -3.18 20.95 -7.80
N GLY A 97 -4.14 21.35 -6.97
CA GLY A 97 -4.46 22.74 -6.66
C GLY A 97 -5.37 23.43 -7.68
N SER A 98 -5.63 24.71 -7.45
CA SER A 98 -6.63 25.49 -8.19
C SER A 98 -6.01 26.38 -9.29
N PRO A 99 -6.70 26.56 -10.44
CA PRO A 99 -6.24 27.48 -11.50
C PRO A 99 -6.11 28.92 -10.99
N ASP A 100 -5.20 29.70 -11.57
CA ASP A 100 -4.99 31.10 -11.19
C ASP A 100 -6.29 31.91 -11.13
N GLY A 101 -6.47 32.66 -10.03
CA GLY A 101 -7.67 33.47 -9.78
C GLY A 101 -8.92 32.68 -9.37
N LYS A 102 -8.79 31.39 -9.05
CA LYS A 102 -9.83 30.53 -8.45
C LYS A 102 -9.26 29.85 -7.19
N GLY A 103 -10.12 29.54 -6.23
CA GLY A 103 -9.69 28.85 -5.00
C GLY A 103 -9.14 29.80 -3.93
N GLU A 104 -8.85 29.25 -2.76
CA GLU A 104 -8.21 29.95 -1.65
C GLU A 104 -6.68 30.09 -1.85
N LYS A 105 -6.04 30.94 -1.05
CA LYS A 105 -4.60 31.24 -1.19
C LYS A 105 -3.71 30.01 -1.00
N ASP A 106 -4.11 29.07 -0.15
CA ASP A 106 -3.40 27.84 0.14
C ASP A 106 -3.63 26.73 -0.91
N GLU A 107 -4.49 26.96 -1.90
CA GLU A 107 -4.70 26.04 -3.04
C GLU A 107 -3.74 26.30 -4.22
N HIS A 108 -2.76 27.18 -4.04
CA HIS A 108 -1.83 27.64 -5.07
C HIS A 108 -0.35 27.41 -4.70
N PRO A 109 0.56 27.31 -5.70
CA PRO A 109 0.28 27.29 -7.14
C PRO A 109 -0.25 25.94 -7.61
N GLN A 110 -0.99 25.95 -8.71
CA GLN A 110 -1.34 24.73 -9.41
C GLN A 110 -0.07 24.06 -9.96
N HIS A 111 0.12 22.76 -9.72
CA HIS A 111 1.34 22.05 -10.10
C HIS A 111 1.06 20.58 -10.46
N ARG A 112 2.00 19.93 -11.16
CA ARG A 112 1.88 18.51 -11.52
C ARG A 112 2.43 17.63 -10.40
N VAL A 113 1.69 16.59 -10.06
CA VAL A 113 2.08 15.59 -9.06
C VAL A 113 1.99 14.19 -9.67
N ARG A 114 2.99 13.35 -9.38
CA ARG A 114 2.99 11.92 -9.73
C ARG A 114 2.63 11.10 -8.51
N ILE A 115 1.65 10.21 -8.66
CA ILE A 115 1.14 9.32 -7.62
C ILE A 115 1.27 7.88 -8.12
N ALA A 116 1.81 7.00 -7.26
CA ALA A 116 1.83 5.56 -7.51
C ALA A 116 0.42 4.97 -7.36
N ALA A 117 0.20 3.73 -7.83
CA ALA A 117 -1.07 3.07 -7.55
C ALA A 117 -1.17 2.73 -6.06
N PHE A 118 -2.36 2.92 -5.47
CA PHE A 118 -2.63 2.63 -4.06
C PHE A 118 -4.08 2.21 -3.87
N TYR A 119 -4.41 1.59 -2.74
CA TYR A 119 -5.79 1.34 -2.35
C TYR A 119 -6.28 2.45 -1.43
N MET A 120 -7.52 2.90 -1.59
CA MET A 120 -8.18 3.82 -0.65
C MET A 120 -9.54 3.26 -0.24
N ASP A 121 -9.93 3.47 1.01
CA ASP A 121 -11.28 3.13 1.48
C ASP A 121 -12.33 3.76 0.55
N LYS A 122 -13.33 2.95 0.17
CA LYS A 122 -14.42 3.39 -0.71
C LYS A 122 -15.37 4.38 -0.03
N TYR A 123 -15.48 4.26 1.29
CA TYR A 123 -16.39 5.03 2.14
C TYR A 123 -15.63 5.51 3.36
N GLU A 124 -16.18 6.52 4.04
CA GLU A 124 -15.59 6.96 5.28
C GLU A 124 -15.57 5.85 6.35
N VAL A 125 -14.59 5.88 7.25
CA VAL A 125 -14.54 4.98 8.41
C VAL A 125 -15.84 5.14 9.20
N THR A 126 -16.52 4.02 9.43
CA THR A 126 -17.83 4.04 10.08
C THR A 126 -17.72 3.98 11.59
N VAL A 127 -18.80 4.36 12.27
CA VAL A 127 -18.92 4.23 13.72
C VAL A 127 -18.66 2.78 14.18
N ALA A 128 -19.19 1.79 13.46
CA ALA A 128 -18.98 0.37 13.75
C ALA A 128 -17.51 -0.04 13.67
N ARG A 129 -16.82 0.29 12.58
CA ARG A 129 -15.42 -0.12 12.40
C ARG A 129 -14.52 0.56 13.42
N TYR A 130 -14.73 1.86 13.67
CA TYR A 130 -13.98 2.55 14.72
C TYR A 130 -14.27 1.96 16.11
N HIS A 131 -15.51 1.52 16.38
CA HIS A 131 -15.83 0.82 17.63
C HIS A 131 -15.05 -0.48 17.82
N GLN A 132 -14.88 -1.28 16.75
CA GLN A 132 -14.05 -2.50 16.79
C GLN A 132 -12.60 -2.18 17.19
N PHE A 133 -12.03 -1.11 16.63
CA PHE A 133 -10.72 -0.60 17.03
C PHE A 133 -10.66 -0.24 18.53
N LEU A 134 -11.68 0.47 19.05
CA LEU A 134 -11.74 0.83 20.46
C LEU A 134 -11.81 -0.41 21.37
N GLU A 135 -12.61 -1.41 21.00
CA GLU A 135 -12.72 -2.67 21.75
C GLU A 135 -11.44 -3.50 21.71
N ALA A 136 -10.75 -3.53 20.57
CA ALA A 136 -9.53 -4.30 20.39
C ALA A 136 -8.31 -3.68 21.11
N THR A 137 -8.26 -2.35 21.22
CA THR A 137 -7.05 -1.63 21.66
C THR A 137 -7.18 -0.93 23.01
N GLY A 138 -8.41 -0.71 23.49
CA GLY A 138 -8.67 0.11 24.68
C GLY A 138 -8.40 1.61 24.47
N HIS A 139 -8.30 2.06 23.21
CA HIS A 139 -8.11 3.48 22.90
C HIS A 139 -9.25 4.35 23.46
N VAL A 140 -8.95 5.61 23.76
CA VAL A 140 -9.94 6.51 24.36
C VAL A 140 -11.02 6.85 23.33
N ARG A 141 -12.26 6.64 23.72
CA ARG A 141 -13.43 7.02 22.92
C ARG A 141 -13.60 8.55 22.95
N PRO A 142 -14.01 9.19 21.84
CA PRO A 142 -14.45 10.59 21.86
C PRO A 142 -15.58 10.83 22.87
N ASP A 143 -15.47 11.91 23.66
CA ASP A 143 -16.34 12.16 24.83
C ASP A 143 -17.84 12.24 24.49
N TYR A 144 -18.18 12.71 23.30
CA TYR A 144 -19.55 12.97 22.89
C TYR A 144 -20.24 11.78 22.19
N TRP A 145 -19.66 10.58 22.23
CA TRP A 145 -20.25 9.37 21.67
C TRP A 145 -21.13 8.62 22.68
N PRO A 146 -22.48 8.77 22.64
CA PRO A 146 -23.37 8.01 23.49
C PRO A 146 -23.32 6.52 23.15
N ARG A 147 -23.07 5.70 24.17
CA ARG A 147 -22.89 4.24 24.06
C ARG A 147 -24.16 3.54 23.53
N GLU A 148 -25.34 4.08 23.84
CA GLU A 148 -26.64 3.56 23.39
C GLU A 148 -26.96 3.87 21.91
N GLU A 149 -26.36 4.90 21.32
CA GLU A 149 -26.67 5.27 19.92
C GLU A 149 -25.77 4.57 18.89
N LEU A 150 -24.85 3.70 19.34
CA LEU A 150 -23.98 2.92 18.45
C LEU A 150 -24.79 2.13 17.42
N LYS A 151 -25.82 1.41 17.85
CA LYS A 151 -26.68 0.62 16.93
C LYS A 151 -27.39 1.50 15.90
N LYS A 152 -27.77 2.73 16.28
CA LYS A 152 -28.49 3.66 15.41
C LYS A 152 -27.58 4.31 14.36
N TYR A 153 -26.31 4.54 14.69
CA TYR A 153 -25.38 5.29 13.85
C TYR A 153 -24.21 4.47 13.33
N HIS A 154 -24.23 3.15 13.51
CA HIS A 154 -23.10 2.26 13.20
C HIS A 154 -22.54 2.39 11.78
N GLU A 155 -23.36 2.71 10.78
CA GLU A 155 -22.93 2.90 9.37
C GLU A 155 -22.52 4.33 9.03
N ARG A 156 -22.75 5.30 9.93
CA ARG A 156 -22.38 6.70 9.67
C ARG A 156 -20.87 6.88 9.79
N PRO A 157 -20.30 7.91 9.13
CA PRO A 157 -18.92 8.28 9.35
C PRO A 157 -18.64 8.58 10.83
N VAL A 158 -17.52 8.07 11.32
CA VAL A 158 -16.99 8.40 12.63
C VAL A 158 -16.68 9.90 12.68
N ILE A 159 -17.08 10.56 13.77
CA ILE A 159 -16.78 11.98 14.01
C ILE A 159 -16.15 12.14 15.40
N GLY A 160 -15.36 13.20 15.59
CA GLY A 160 -14.71 13.49 16.87
C GLY A 160 -13.40 12.79 17.11
N VAL A 161 -12.87 12.23 16.03
CA VAL A 161 -11.56 11.63 16.01
C VAL A 161 -10.60 12.72 15.56
N ASP A 162 -9.58 12.97 16.39
CA ASP A 162 -8.49 13.85 16.02
C ASP A 162 -7.52 13.13 15.07
N TRP A 163 -6.51 13.85 14.60
CA TRP A 163 -5.54 13.28 13.65
C TRP A 163 -4.79 12.06 14.22
N ASN A 164 -4.53 12.05 15.53
CA ASN A 164 -3.81 10.96 16.17
C ASN A 164 -4.66 9.70 16.26
N GLY A 165 -5.95 9.83 16.64
CA GLY A 165 -6.89 8.71 16.65
C GLY A 165 -7.14 8.17 15.24
N ALA A 166 -7.22 9.05 14.23
CA ALA A 166 -7.38 8.64 12.84
C ALA A 166 -6.18 7.81 12.36
N ARG A 167 -4.96 8.27 12.67
CA ARG A 167 -3.73 7.56 12.34
C ARG A 167 -3.64 6.22 13.06
N ALA A 168 -3.92 6.20 14.37
CA ALA A 168 -3.89 4.98 15.19
C ALA A 168 -4.88 3.93 14.68
N TYR A 169 -6.08 4.35 14.26
CA TYR A 169 -7.04 3.47 13.60
C TYR A 169 -6.48 2.89 12.30
N CYS A 170 -5.94 3.73 11.40
CA CYS A 170 -5.39 3.22 10.14
C CYS A 170 -4.22 2.26 10.38
N GLU A 171 -3.33 2.54 11.33
CA GLU A 171 -2.21 1.65 11.68
C GLU A 171 -2.70 0.31 12.23
N TRP A 172 -3.70 0.32 13.12
CA TRP A 172 -4.34 -0.91 13.63
C TRP A 172 -4.99 -1.73 12.50
N ALA A 173 -5.59 -1.06 11.52
CA ALA A 173 -6.19 -1.67 10.34
C ALA A 173 -5.16 -2.01 9.23
N GLU A 174 -3.85 -2.01 9.50
CA GLU A 174 -2.79 -2.29 8.52
C GLU A 174 -2.82 -1.36 7.28
N LYS A 175 -3.29 -0.12 7.47
CA LYS A 175 -3.39 0.96 6.49
C LYS A 175 -2.57 2.17 6.95
N ARG A 176 -2.77 3.31 6.30
CA ARG A 176 -2.25 4.64 6.67
C ARG A 176 -3.22 5.73 6.24
N LEU A 177 -3.06 6.95 6.74
CA LEU A 177 -3.79 8.08 6.16
C LEU A 177 -3.31 8.37 4.72
N PRO A 178 -4.21 8.80 3.81
CA PRO A 178 -3.80 9.30 2.51
C PRO A 178 -3.02 10.61 2.67
N THR A 179 -2.07 10.83 1.77
CA THR A 179 -1.50 12.17 1.58
C THR A 179 -2.54 13.10 0.96
N GLU A 180 -2.34 14.41 1.09
CA GLU A 180 -3.23 15.40 0.47
C GLU A 180 -3.35 15.20 -1.05
N ALA A 181 -2.24 14.93 -1.73
CA ALA A 181 -2.23 14.68 -3.17
C ALA A 181 -2.96 13.38 -3.55
N GLU A 182 -2.83 12.32 -2.76
CA GLU A 182 -3.61 11.09 -2.96
C GLU A 182 -5.10 11.33 -2.78
N TRP A 183 -5.47 12.11 -1.75
CA TRP A 183 -6.87 12.43 -1.45
C TRP A 183 -7.50 13.26 -2.57
N GLU A 184 -6.82 14.33 -3.02
CA GLU A 184 -7.30 15.17 -4.12
C GLU A 184 -7.40 14.38 -5.43
N TYR A 185 -6.41 13.53 -5.72
CA TYR A 185 -6.44 12.70 -6.93
C TYR A 185 -7.59 11.69 -6.89
N ALA A 186 -7.78 11.01 -5.75
CA ALA A 186 -8.87 10.05 -5.59
C ALA A 186 -10.25 10.72 -5.70
N ALA A 187 -10.40 11.95 -5.17
CA ALA A 187 -11.65 12.69 -5.24
C ALA A 187 -11.94 13.24 -6.65
N ARG A 188 -10.96 13.84 -7.31
CA ARG A 188 -11.18 14.62 -8.55
C ARG A 188 -10.89 13.85 -9.84
N GLY A 189 -9.92 12.94 -9.82
CA GLY A 189 -9.34 12.36 -11.03
C GLY A 189 -8.30 13.27 -11.70
N LYS A 190 -8.01 13.02 -12.98
CA LYS A 190 -6.86 13.61 -13.71
C LYS A 190 -7.17 14.93 -14.44
N ASP A 191 -8.44 15.25 -14.62
CA ASP A 191 -8.91 16.23 -15.61
C ASP A 191 -9.14 17.65 -15.06
N GLY A 192 -8.79 17.89 -13.79
CA GLY A 192 -8.78 19.25 -13.20
C GLY A 192 -10.15 19.91 -13.06
N ARG A 193 -11.23 19.11 -13.03
CA ARG A 193 -12.60 19.59 -12.85
C ARG A 193 -12.78 20.27 -11.49
N ARG A 194 -13.68 21.26 -11.40
CA ARG A 194 -13.96 21.95 -10.13
C ARG A 194 -14.55 21.02 -9.07
N TYR A 195 -15.33 20.03 -9.49
CA TYR A 195 -16.00 19.08 -8.61
C TYR A 195 -15.82 17.65 -9.14
N PRO A 196 -15.84 16.63 -8.27
CA PRO A 196 -15.81 15.21 -8.62
C PRO A 196 -16.83 14.79 -9.69
#